data_AF-A0A7S0LSM3-F1
#
_entry.id   AF-A0A7S0LSM3-F1
#
_cell.length_a   1.000
_cell.length_b   1.000
_cell.length_c   1.000
_cell.angle_alpha   90.00
_cell.angle_beta   90.00
_cell.angle_gamma   90.00
#
_symmetry.space_group_name_H-M   'P 1'
#
loop_
_entity.id
_entity.type
_entity.pdbx_description
1 polymer ?
#
loop_
_entity_poly.entity_id
_entity_poly.type
_entity_poly.pdbx_seq_one_letter_code
_entity_poly.pdbx_strand_id
1 'polypeptide(L)'
;MATHKPSYVAKVVAAYGKKHGKPLLKVIKDELGGDLENAMVALVRPDHEVLGDAIYKAMKGMGTDEEALVRLVVTHRDRKLKVAADYFLNKYEKSMERWIDSEVGGDFKSAL
;
A
#
# COMPACT_ATOMS: atom_id res chain seq x y z
N MET A 1 22.44 0.49 1.27
CA MET A 1 22.30 1.23 2.54
C MET A 1 20.83 1.18 2.97
N ALA A 2 20.43 0.09 3.63
CA ALA A 2 19.17 -0.07 4.36
C ALA A 2 19.31 -1.32 5.25
N THR A 3 20.14 -1.22 6.30
CA THR A 3 20.61 -2.37 7.10
C THR A 3 19.61 -2.89 8.14
N HIS A 4 18.38 -2.38 8.16
CA HIS A 4 17.43 -2.68 9.22
C HIS A 4 16.17 -3.36 8.67
N LYS A 5 15.75 -4.45 9.30
CA LYS A 5 14.52 -5.19 8.97
C LYS A 5 13.32 -4.23 8.96
N PRO A 6 12.29 -4.44 8.10
CA PRO A 6 11.08 -3.59 8.06
C PRO A 6 10.45 -3.35 9.44
N SER A 7 10.55 -4.35 10.35
CA SER A 7 10.11 -4.25 11.74
C SER A 7 10.79 -3.16 12.57
N TYR A 8 12.04 -2.81 12.26
CA TYR A 8 12.76 -1.74 12.94
C TYR A 8 12.30 -0.37 12.47
N VAL A 9 12.11 -0.20 11.15
CA VAL A 9 11.63 1.07 10.58
C VAL A 9 10.25 1.42 11.16
N ALA A 10 9.34 0.43 11.25
CA ALA A 10 8.05 0.62 11.89
C ALA A 10 8.16 1.11 13.35
N LYS A 11 9.12 0.59 14.12
CA LYS A 11 9.40 1.04 15.50
C LYS A 11 9.90 2.49 15.53
N VAL A 12 10.80 2.86 14.63
CA VAL A 12 11.31 4.23 14.53
C VAL A 12 10.19 5.21 14.18
N VAL A 13 9.36 4.87 13.19
CA VAL A 13 8.19 5.67 12.78
C VAL A 13 7.24 5.88 13.97
N ALA A 14 6.91 4.80 14.70
CA ALA A 14 6.03 4.88 15.85
C ALA A 14 6.63 5.69 17.01
N ALA A 15 7.93 5.49 17.31
CA ALA A 15 8.63 6.23 18.35
C ALA A 15 8.72 7.73 18.04
N TYR A 16 8.97 8.07 16.77
CA TYR A 16 8.96 9.46 16.32
C TYR A 16 7.60 10.12 16.53
N GLY A 17 6.52 9.46 16.08
CA GLY A 17 5.16 9.95 16.26
C GLY A 17 4.80 10.19 17.72
N LYS A 18 5.18 9.26 18.61
CA LYS A 18 4.95 9.39 20.05
C LYS A 18 5.74 10.56 20.68
N LYS A 19 6.99 10.77 20.25
CA LYS A 19 7.87 11.80 20.81
C LYS A 19 7.52 13.22 20.32
N HIS A 20 7.13 13.36 19.06
CA HIS A 20 6.97 14.66 18.41
C HIS A 20 5.52 15.05 18.11
N GLY A 21 4.56 14.15 18.35
CA GLY A 21 3.13 14.42 18.15
C GLY A 21 2.72 14.60 16.68
N LYS A 22 3.60 14.24 15.73
CA LYS A 22 3.36 14.36 14.28
C LYS A 22 3.82 13.09 13.55
N PRO A 23 3.09 12.62 12.52
CA PRO A 23 3.51 11.46 11.74
C PRO A 23 4.84 11.72 11.00
N LEU A 24 5.82 10.81 11.14
CA LEU A 24 7.12 10.94 10.47
C LEU A 24 6.99 11.06 8.95
N LEU A 25 6.07 10.30 8.34
CA LEU A 25 5.82 10.36 6.90
C LEU A 25 5.36 11.76 6.45
N LYS A 26 4.60 12.47 7.28
CA LYS A 26 4.17 13.85 6.97
C LYS A 26 5.36 14.80 7.01
N VAL A 27 6.18 14.72 8.05
CA VAL A 27 7.39 15.56 8.19
C VAL A 27 8.35 15.34 7.02
N ILE A 28 8.54 14.09 6.58
CA ILE A 28 9.37 13.78 5.41
C ILE A 28 8.87 14.51 4.15
N LYS A 29 7.56 14.50 3.90
CA LYS A 29 6.95 15.17 2.74
C LYS A 29 6.94 16.70 2.84
N ASP A 30 6.89 17.23 4.05
CA ASP A 30 6.85 18.68 4.29
C ASP A 30 8.27 19.30 4.23
N GLU A 31 9.31 18.54 4.63
CA GLU A 31 10.68 19.06 4.82
C GLU A 31 11.68 18.62 3.74
N LEU A 32 11.44 17.50 3.06
CA LEU A 32 12.33 16.99 2.02
C LEU A 32 11.72 17.22 0.63
N GLY A 33 12.56 17.09 -0.40
CA GLY A 33 12.11 17.15 -1.78
C GLY A 33 12.98 16.26 -2.69
N GLY A 34 12.49 16.05 -3.92
CA GLY A 34 13.19 15.31 -4.95
C GLY A 34 13.48 13.85 -4.57
N ASP A 35 14.61 13.32 -5.02
CA ASP A 35 14.96 11.91 -4.87
C ASP A 35 15.12 11.47 -3.41
N LEU A 36 15.54 12.38 -2.53
CA LEU A 36 15.70 12.07 -1.12
C LEU A 36 14.34 11.86 -0.43
N GLU A 37 13.35 12.69 -0.74
CA GLU A 37 11.97 12.48 -0.27
C GLU A 37 11.45 11.13 -0.74
N ASN A 38 11.59 10.84 -2.05
CA ASN A 38 11.13 9.59 -2.64
C ASN A 38 11.76 8.36 -1.97
N ALA A 39 13.07 8.38 -1.76
CA ALA A 39 13.79 7.30 -1.09
C ALA A 39 13.35 7.12 0.37
N MET A 40 13.19 8.21 1.11
CA MET A 40 12.77 8.15 2.52
C MET A 40 11.31 7.70 2.66
N VAL A 41 10.41 8.19 1.81
CA VAL A 41 9.02 7.73 1.74
C VAL A 41 8.98 6.22 1.43
N ALA A 42 9.77 5.74 0.47
CA ALA A 42 9.83 4.32 0.14
C ALA A 42 10.32 3.46 1.32
N LEU A 43 11.21 3.99 2.16
CA LEU A 43 11.71 3.28 3.34
C LEU A 43 10.69 3.20 4.48
N VAL A 44 9.94 4.28 4.73
CA VAL A 44 9.08 4.38 5.93
C VAL A 44 7.63 3.98 5.71
N ARG A 45 7.16 3.91 4.46
CA ARG A 45 5.78 3.55 4.16
C ARG A 45 5.48 2.10 4.58
N PRO A 46 4.36 1.84 5.28
CA PRO A 46 3.99 0.48 5.62
C PRO A 46 3.63 -0.35 4.38
N ASP A 47 4.09 -1.62 4.35
CA ASP A 47 3.83 -2.56 3.25
C ASP A 47 2.37 -2.63 2.79
N HIS A 48 1.42 -2.63 3.75
CA HIS A 48 0.00 -2.79 3.46
C HIS A 48 -0.59 -1.56 2.77
N GLU A 49 -0.08 -0.36 3.08
CA GLU A 49 -0.48 0.86 2.37
C GLU A 49 0.06 0.86 0.94
N VAL A 50 1.29 0.37 0.75
CA VAL A 50 1.91 0.24 -0.58
C VAL A 50 1.13 -0.77 -1.43
N LEU A 51 0.78 -1.91 -0.84
CA LEU A 51 -0.04 -2.94 -1.49
C LEU A 51 -1.43 -2.43 -1.87
N GLY A 52 -2.14 -1.79 -0.92
CA GLY A 52 -3.46 -1.23 -1.18
C GLY A 52 -3.46 -0.17 -2.28
N ASP A 53 -2.45 0.71 -2.30
CA ASP A 53 -2.28 1.70 -3.36
C ASP A 53 -1.94 1.07 -4.71
N ALA A 54 -1.14 0.00 -4.73
CA ALA A 54 -0.78 -0.71 -5.95
C ALA A 54 -2.01 -1.41 -6.55
N ILE A 55 -2.81 -2.08 -5.71
CA ILE A 55 -4.08 -2.69 -6.10
C ILE A 55 -5.05 -1.63 -6.64
N TYR A 56 -5.15 -0.47 -5.95
CA TYR A 56 -5.97 0.64 -6.44
C TYR A 56 -5.53 1.12 -7.82
N LYS A 57 -4.22 1.31 -8.02
CA LYS A 57 -3.67 1.77 -9.30
C LYS A 57 -3.89 0.77 -10.43
N ALA A 58 -3.84 -0.53 -10.15
CA ALA A 58 -4.10 -1.56 -11.17
C ALA A 58 -5.54 -1.50 -11.70
N MET A 59 -6.50 -1.13 -10.86
CA MET A 59 -7.92 -0.99 -11.23
C MET A 59 -8.32 0.42 -11.67
N LYS A 60 -7.52 1.45 -11.34
CA LYS A 60 -7.89 2.84 -11.58
C LYS A 60 -7.59 3.24 -13.02
N GLY A 61 -8.63 3.48 -13.82
CA GLY A 61 -8.49 4.12 -15.12
C GLY A 61 -9.52 3.64 -16.12
N MET A 62 -9.21 3.79 -17.40
CA MET A 62 -9.97 3.14 -18.46
C MET A 62 -9.39 1.74 -18.67
N GLY A 63 -10.11 0.72 -18.18
CA GLY A 63 -9.64 -0.67 -18.12
C GLY A 63 -8.83 -0.97 -16.85
N THR A 64 -8.44 -2.23 -16.71
CA THR A 64 -7.72 -2.76 -15.56
C THR A 64 -6.42 -3.43 -16.02
N ASP A 65 -5.32 -3.18 -15.30
CA ASP A 65 -4.07 -3.92 -15.44
C ASP A 65 -4.21 -5.28 -14.72
N GLU A 66 -4.87 -6.20 -15.42
CA GLU A 66 -5.22 -7.53 -14.94
C GLU A 66 -3.99 -8.35 -14.50
N GLU A 67 -2.88 -8.22 -15.23
CA GLU A 67 -1.63 -8.92 -14.90
C GLU A 67 -1.05 -8.41 -13.57
N ALA A 68 -1.01 -7.09 -13.38
CA ALA A 68 -0.57 -6.51 -12.12
C ALA A 68 -1.51 -6.89 -10.97
N LEU A 69 -2.83 -6.86 -11.19
CA LEU A 69 -3.81 -7.20 -10.17
C LEU A 69 -3.66 -8.66 -9.71
N VAL A 70 -3.61 -9.62 -10.64
CA VAL A 70 -3.40 -11.05 -10.31
C VAL A 70 -2.07 -11.25 -9.61
N ARG A 71 -0.99 -10.68 -10.13
CA ARG A 71 0.33 -10.79 -9.50
C ARG A 71 0.29 -10.26 -8.07
N LEU A 72 -0.34 -9.12 -7.82
CA LEU A 72 -0.43 -8.54 -6.48
C LEU A 72 -1.29 -9.40 -5.53
N VAL A 73 -2.42 -9.92 -5.97
CA VAL A 73 -3.29 -10.75 -5.11
C VAL A 73 -2.66 -12.11 -4.83
N VAL A 74 -2.16 -12.80 -5.85
CA VAL A 74 -1.63 -14.18 -5.72
C VAL A 74 -0.29 -14.24 -4.97
N THR A 75 0.56 -13.20 -5.07
CA THR A 75 1.89 -13.22 -4.42
C THR A 75 1.87 -12.81 -2.94
N HIS A 76 0.73 -12.32 -2.43
CA HIS A 76 0.62 -11.84 -1.06
C HIS A 76 -0.20 -12.79 -0.19
N ARG A 77 0.22 -12.95 1.08
CA ARG A 77 -0.49 -13.77 2.07
C ARG A 77 -1.83 -13.12 2.46
N ASP A 78 -2.85 -13.93 2.74
CA ASP A 78 -4.21 -13.49 3.14
C ASP A 78 -4.20 -12.42 4.24
N ARG A 79 -3.35 -12.59 5.26
CA ARG A 79 -3.24 -11.60 6.34
C ARG A 79 -2.77 -10.24 5.84
N LYS A 80 -1.84 -10.19 4.88
CA LYS A 80 -1.38 -8.92 4.28
C LYS A 80 -2.49 -8.29 3.43
N LEU A 81 -3.20 -9.11 2.64
CA LEU A 81 -4.32 -8.66 1.82
C LEU A 81 -5.45 -8.09 2.67
N LYS A 82 -5.80 -8.74 3.79
CA LYS A 82 -6.82 -8.24 4.72
C LYS A 82 -6.48 -6.86 5.28
N VAL A 83 -5.24 -6.67 5.74
CA VAL A 83 -4.80 -5.35 6.26
C VAL A 83 -4.77 -4.30 5.14
N ALA A 84 -4.39 -4.70 3.91
CA ALA A 84 -4.46 -3.82 2.76
C ALA A 84 -5.91 -3.47 2.38
N ALA A 85 -6.86 -4.40 2.49
CA ALA A 85 -8.28 -4.18 2.26
C ALA A 85 -8.88 -3.20 3.28
N ASP A 86 -8.51 -3.31 4.56
CA ASP A 86 -8.91 -2.35 5.59
C ASP A 86 -8.37 -0.95 5.28
N TYR A 87 -7.08 -0.83 4.90
CA TYR A 87 -6.50 0.44 4.46
C TYR A 87 -7.23 1.00 3.24
N PHE A 88 -7.50 0.15 2.26
CA PHE A 88 -8.14 0.49 1.00
C PHE A 88 -9.54 1.06 1.24
N LEU A 89 -10.34 0.38 2.08
CA LEU A 89 -11.68 0.85 2.46
C LEU A 89 -11.63 2.23 3.12
N ASN A 90 -10.70 2.42 4.05
CA ASN A 90 -10.56 3.70 4.76
C ASN A 90 -10.09 4.85 3.86
N LYS A 91 -9.24 4.56 2.86
CA LYS A 91 -8.65 5.60 1.99
C LYS A 91 -9.50 5.93 0.78
N TYR A 92 -10.13 4.93 0.18
CA TYR A 92 -10.85 5.06 -1.09
C TYR A 92 -12.37 4.94 -0.94
N GLU A 93 -12.86 4.70 0.28
CA GLU A 93 -14.29 4.58 0.61
C GLU A 93 -15.01 3.51 -0.23
N LYS A 94 -14.26 2.50 -0.67
CA LYS A 94 -14.72 1.38 -1.49
C LYS A 94 -14.19 0.07 -0.95
N SER A 95 -14.99 -0.99 -1.00
CA SER A 95 -14.50 -2.32 -0.70
C SER A 95 -13.56 -2.78 -1.82
N MET A 96 -12.37 -3.24 -1.43
CA MET A 96 -11.37 -3.80 -2.35
C MET A 96 -11.97 -4.99 -3.13
N GLU A 97 -12.61 -5.92 -2.43
CA GLU A 97 -13.24 -7.11 -3.02
C GLU A 97 -14.32 -6.74 -4.04
N ARG A 98 -15.22 -5.82 -3.68
CA ARG A 98 -16.30 -5.39 -4.60
C ARG A 98 -15.76 -4.69 -5.83
N TRP A 99 -14.66 -3.96 -5.70
CA TRP A 99 -14.09 -3.25 -6.83
C TRP A 99 -13.34 -4.19 -7.76
N ILE A 100 -12.61 -5.17 -7.22
CA ILE A 100 -12.06 -6.28 -8.00
C ILE A 100 -13.21 -6.98 -8.76
N ASP A 101 -14.29 -7.33 -8.08
CA ASP A 101 -15.47 -7.97 -8.68
C ASP A 101 -16.12 -7.19 -9.82
N SER A 102 -16.00 -5.85 -9.84
CA SER A 102 -16.52 -5.02 -10.92
C SER A 102 -15.55 -4.85 -12.10
N GLU A 103 -14.27 -5.11 -11.87
CA GLU A 103 -13.20 -4.94 -12.88
C GLU A 103 -12.85 -6.26 -13.58
N VAL A 104 -12.96 -7.41 -12.89
CA VAL A 104 -12.70 -8.73 -13.46
C VAL A 104 -13.98 -9.55 -13.67
N GLY A 105 -14.19 -9.98 -14.91
CA GLY A 105 -15.26 -10.91 -15.31
C GLY A 105 -14.72 -12.25 -15.79
N GLY A 106 -15.63 -13.21 -16.05
CA GLY A 106 -15.29 -14.49 -16.68
C GLY A 106 -14.30 -15.35 -15.89
N ASP A 107 -13.39 -16.02 -16.60
CA ASP A 107 -12.43 -16.98 -16.02
C ASP A 107 -11.48 -16.34 -14.99
N PHE A 108 -11.23 -15.02 -15.10
CA PHE A 108 -10.39 -14.27 -14.16
C PHE A 108 -11.01 -14.20 -12.77
N LYS A 109 -12.34 -14.08 -12.68
CA LYS A 109 -13.08 -14.14 -11.42
C LYS A 109 -13.00 -15.52 -10.76
N SER A 110 -12.81 -16.58 -11.55
CA SER A 110 -12.74 -17.94 -11.05
C SER A 110 -11.34 -18.32 -10.51
N ALA A 111 -10.32 -17.52 -10.82
CA ALA A 111 -8.93 -17.75 -10.43
C ALA A 111 -8.47 -16.92 -9.22
N LEU A 112 -9.25 -15.92 -8.80
CA LEU A 112 -9.02 -15.03 -7.66
C LEU A 112 -9.93 -15.39 -6.49
#